data_AF-A0A966P5V2-F1
#
_entry.id   AF-A0A966P5V2-F1
#
_cell.length_a   1.000
_cell.length_b   1.000
_cell.length_c   1.000
_cell.angle_alpha   90.00
_cell.angle_beta   90.00
_cell.angle_gamma   90.00
#
_symmetry.space_group_name_H-M   'P 1'
#
loop_
_entity.id
_entity.type
_entity.pdbx_description
1 polymer ?
#
loop_
_entity_poly.entity_id
_entity_poly.type
_entity_poly.pdbx_seq_one_letter_code
_entity_poly.pdbx_strand_id
1 'polypeptide(L)'
;MKSFKNIFLLSLIIDLISFLPIFLVYNGGEMRDMMIESMGIEGLSQSIEGMAVMDTMVFVFGFIGAGYVASLVYALRLKDLSALKAAAFILGIVHLAWTLPDFVNFATGSTGHPPLAFMILSLVPIAGLFYVSKNGEIKS
;
A
#
# COMPACT_ATOMS: atom_id res chain seq x y z
N MET A 1 -13.63 -11.52 14.47
CA MET A 1 -12.48 -11.06 13.67
C MET A 1 -11.13 -11.24 14.39
N LYS A 2 -10.90 -12.35 15.13
CA LYS A 2 -9.61 -12.60 15.81
C LYS A 2 -8.61 -13.44 15.00
N SER A 3 -9.01 -13.88 13.81
CA SER A 3 -8.19 -14.77 12.99
C SER A 3 -7.13 -13.98 12.24
N PHE A 4 -5.85 -14.24 12.55
CA PHE A 4 -4.71 -13.70 11.80
C PHE A 4 -4.81 -14.00 10.32
N LYS A 5 -5.13 -15.26 9.96
CA LYS A 5 -5.24 -15.70 8.57
C LYS A 5 -6.22 -14.83 7.77
N ASN A 6 -7.41 -14.57 8.32
CA ASN A 6 -8.42 -13.78 7.62
C ASN A 6 -7.98 -12.33 7.44
N ILE A 7 -7.35 -11.73 8.45
CA ILE A 7 -6.86 -10.35 8.36
C ILE A 7 -5.68 -10.25 7.39
N PHE A 8 -4.71 -11.16 7.46
CA PHE A 8 -3.58 -11.16 6.52
C PHE A 8 -4.04 -11.40 5.08
N LEU A 9 -5.03 -12.27 4.84
CA LEU A 9 -5.61 -12.44 3.50
C LEU A 9 -6.36 -11.19 3.03
N LEU A 10 -7.14 -10.56 3.91
CA LEU A 10 -7.84 -9.33 3.59
C LEU A 10 -6.86 -8.20 3.24
N SER A 11 -5.83 -8.02 4.08
CA SER A 11 -4.73 -7.09 3.82
C SER A 11 -4.11 -7.38 2.46
N LEU A 12 -3.68 -8.62 2.22
CA LEU A 12 -3.06 -9.04 0.96
C LEU A 12 -3.93 -8.72 -0.26
N ILE A 13 -5.23 -8.97 -0.20
CA ILE A 13 -6.14 -8.66 -1.32
C ILE A 13 -6.20 -7.15 -1.56
N ILE A 14 -6.38 -6.36 -0.50
CA ILE A 14 -6.45 -4.89 -0.61
C ILE A 14 -5.11 -4.34 -1.12
N ASP A 15 -3.99 -4.86 -0.62
CA ASP A 15 -2.64 -4.47 -1.04
C ASP A 15 -2.40 -4.75 -2.52
N LEU A 16 -2.77 -5.94 -3.01
CA LEU A 16 -2.63 -6.28 -4.43
C LEU A 16 -3.47 -5.35 -5.32
N ILE A 17 -4.66 -4.97 -4.88
CA ILE A 17 -5.50 -3.99 -5.60
C ILE A 17 -4.83 -2.61 -5.58
N SER A 18 -4.34 -2.17 -4.41
CA SER A 18 -3.69 -0.86 -4.25
C SER A 18 -2.35 -0.74 -4.98
N PHE A 19 -1.62 -1.84 -5.17
CA PHE A 19 -0.36 -1.85 -5.92
C PHE A 19 -0.53 -1.99 -7.43
N LEU A 20 -1.71 -2.40 -7.91
CA LEU A 20 -1.97 -2.57 -9.34
C LEU A 20 -1.68 -1.30 -10.17
N PRO A 21 -2.08 -0.08 -9.74
CA PRO A 21 -1.76 1.14 -10.47
C PRO A 21 -0.26 1.36 -10.68
N ILE A 22 0.60 1.01 -9.71
CA ILE A 22 2.07 1.17 -9.85
C ILE A 22 2.59 0.33 -11.02
N PHE A 23 2.10 -0.92 -11.13
CA PHE A 23 2.46 -1.78 -12.25
C PHE A 23 1.95 -1.20 -13.58
N LEU A 24 0.72 -0.70 -13.62
CA LEU A 24 0.15 -0.07 -14.83
C LEU A 24 0.94 1.18 -15.24
N VAL A 25 1.28 2.06 -14.31
CA VAL A 25 2.10 3.26 -14.56
C VAL A 25 3.45 2.89 -15.15
N TYR A 26 4.12 1.88 -14.60
CA TYR A 26 5.43 1.44 -15.09
C TYR A 26 5.38 0.95 -16.55
N ASN A 27 4.27 0.34 -16.96
CA ASN A 27 4.07 -0.13 -18.34
C ASN A 27 3.60 0.97 -19.30
N GLY A 28 3.32 2.19 -18.82
CA GLY A 28 2.88 3.31 -19.63
C GLY A 28 1.37 3.35 -19.91
N GLY A 29 0.99 4.13 -20.92
CA GLY A 29 -0.41 4.31 -21.32
C GLY A 29 -1.21 5.21 -20.37
N GLU A 30 -2.54 5.05 -20.41
CA GLU A 30 -3.50 5.96 -19.77
C GLU A 30 -3.27 6.15 -18.27
N MET A 31 -2.96 5.08 -17.53
CA MET A 31 -2.70 5.20 -16.09
C MET A 31 -1.46 6.04 -15.78
N ARG A 32 -0.43 5.98 -16.64
CA ARG A 32 0.77 6.82 -16.51
C ARG A 32 0.44 8.27 -16.82
N ASP A 33 -0.32 8.52 -17.89
CA ASP A 33 -0.73 9.86 -18.29
C ASP A 33 -1.57 10.52 -17.18
N MET A 34 -2.53 9.79 -16.61
CA MET A 34 -3.33 10.23 -15.46
C MET A 34 -2.46 10.53 -14.23
N MET A 35 -1.44 9.72 -13.95
CA MET A 35 -0.51 9.99 -12.84
C MET A 35 0.27 11.29 -13.09
N ILE A 36 0.85 11.47 -14.28
CA ILE A 36 1.61 12.68 -14.64
C ILE A 36 0.73 13.93 -14.51
N GLU A 37 -0.49 13.87 -15.04
CA GLU A 37 -1.47 14.95 -14.92
C GLU A 37 -1.79 15.26 -13.45
N SER A 38 -2.02 14.23 -12.63
CA SER A 38 -2.35 14.39 -11.20
C SER A 38 -1.23 15.04 -10.37
N MET A 39 0.02 14.97 -10.83
CA MET A 39 1.15 15.61 -10.16
C MET A 39 1.12 17.13 -10.32
N GLY A 40 0.42 17.67 -11.33
CA GLY A 40 0.26 19.11 -11.54
C GLY A 40 1.56 19.86 -11.83
N ILE A 41 2.61 19.16 -12.30
CA ILE A 41 3.93 19.75 -12.59
C ILE A 41 3.97 20.16 -14.06
N GLU A 42 3.97 21.47 -14.31
CA GLU A 42 4.04 22.04 -15.66
C GLU A 42 5.32 21.57 -16.40
N GLY A 43 5.15 21.10 -17.63
CA GLY A 43 6.25 20.64 -18.47
C GLY A 43 6.86 19.28 -18.11
N LEU A 44 6.36 18.59 -17.07
CA LEU A 44 6.91 17.29 -16.64
C LEU A 44 6.93 16.25 -17.76
N SER A 45 5.83 16.13 -18.52
CA SER A 45 5.73 15.19 -19.65
C SER A 45 6.70 15.49 -20.79
N GLN A 46 7.26 16.70 -20.84
CA GLN A 46 8.23 17.13 -21.85
C GLN A 46 9.67 17.11 -21.35
N SER A 47 9.89 16.86 -20.05
CA SER A 47 11.22 16.78 -19.45
C SER A 47 11.73 15.34 -19.46
N ILE A 48 12.79 15.08 -20.22
CA ILE A 48 13.44 13.77 -20.26
C ILE A 48 13.95 13.37 -18.88
N GLU A 49 14.59 14.32 -18.18
CA GLU A 49 15.16 14.10 -16.85
C GLU A 49 14.06 13.89 -15.81
N GLY A 50 12.99 14.69 -15.85
CA GLY A 50 11.84 14.56 -14.95
C GLY A 50 11.16 13.19 -15.09
N MET A 51 11.00 12.72 -16.32
CA MET A 51 10.46 11.39 -16.60
C MET A 51 11.39 10.25 -16.13
N ALA A 52 12.71 10.40 -16.29
CA ALA A 52 13.66 9.41 -15.78
C ALA A 52 13.64 9.28 -14.24
N VAL A 53 13.46 10.40 -13.52
CA VAL A 53 13.27 10.40 -12.07
C VAL A 53 11.96 9.70 -11.69
N MET A 54 10.87 9.99 -12.40
CA MET A 54 9.57 9.35 -12.15
C MET A 54 9.63 7.84 -12.39
N ASP A 55 10.26 7.39 -13.47
CA ASP A 55 10.43 5.97 -13.78
C ASP A 55 11.25 5.25 -12.69
N THR A 56 12.30 5.90 -12.19
CA THR A 56 13.08 5.38 -11.07
C THR A 56 12.25 5.29 -9.79
N MET A 57 11.43 6.31 -9.49
CA MET A 57 10.54 6.29 -8.33
C MET A 57 9.54 5.13 -8.43
N VAL A 58 8.80 5.02 -9.54
CA VAL A 58 7.80 3.97 -9.75
C VAL A 58 8.42 2.58 -9.62
N PHE A 59 9.62 2.39 -10.17
CA PHE A 59 10.39 1.15 -10.04
C PHE A 59 10.71 0.82 -8.56
N VAL A 60 11.26 1.76 -7.81
CA VAL A 60 11.59 1.57 -6.39
C VAL A 60 10.34 1.28 -5.55
N PHE A 61 9.26 2.05 -5.74
CA PHE A 61 7.99 1.82 -5.03
C PHE A 61 7.38 0.46 -5.38
N GLY A 62 7.50 0.00 -6.63
CA GLY A 62 7.08 -1.34 -7.03
C GLY A 62 7.81 -2.43 -6.24
N PHE A 63 9.12 -2.33 -6.06
CA PHE A 63 9.89 -3.30 -5.28
C PHE A 63 9.62 -3.24 -3.79
N ILE A 64 9.40 -2.03 -3.23
CA ILE A 64 8.97 -1.88 -1.82
C ILE A 64 7.61 -2.58 -1.62
N GLY A 65 6.65 -2.36 -2.52
CA GLY A 65 5.35 -3.02 -2.48
C GLY A 65 5.45 -4.54 -2.61
N ALA A 66 6.28 -5.04 -3.53
CA ALA A 66 6.54 -6.47 -3.68
C ALA A 66 7.13 -7.10 -2.40
N GLY A 67 8.08 -6.41 -1.76
CA GLY A 67 8.65 -6.84 -0.48
C GLY A 67 7.63 -6.90 0.64
N TYR A 68 6.71 -5.94 0.70
CA TYR A 68 5.61 -5.96 1.65
C TYR A 68 4.64 -7.13 1.39
N VAL A 69 4.24 -7.34 0.14
CA VAL A 69 3.38 -8.46 -0.28
C VAL A 69 4.02 -9.80 0.10
N ALA A 70 5.32 -9.97 -0.18
CA ALA A 70 6.06 -11.17 0.21
C ALA A 70 6.06 -11.37 1.74
N SER A 71 6.17 -10.29 2.51
CA SER A 71 6.14 -10.33 3.97
C SER A 71 4.77 -10.78 4.51
N LEU A 72 3.66 -10.32 3.91
CA LEU A 72 2.31 -10.81 4.23
C LEU A 72 2.15 -12.29 3.90
N VAL A 73 2.62 -12.71 2.72
CA VAL A 73 2.58 -14.12 2.29
C VAL A 73 3.38 -15.01 3.25
N TYR A 74 4.52 -14.53 3.73
CA TYR A 74 5.31 -15.24 4.73
C TYR A 74 4.58 -15.28 6.09
N ALA A 75 3.99 -14.17 6.53
CA ALA A 75 3.26 -14.10 7.80
C ALA A 75 2.10 -15.10 7.87
N LEU A 76 1.45 -15.41 6.74
CA LEU A 76 0.41 -16.45 6.64
C LEU A 76 0.90 -17.87 6.99
N ARG A 77 2.21 -18.11 6.98
CA ARG A 77 2.83 -19.42 7.30
C ARG A 77 3.24 -19.54 8.77
N LEU A 78 3.26 -18.43 9.52
CA LEU A 78 3.64 -18.42 10.92
C LEU A 78 2.61 -19.18 11.76
N LYS A 79 3.11 -19.91 12.77
CA LYS A 79 2.29 -20.70 13.70
C LYS A 79 2.46 -20.28 15.15
N ASP A 80 3.49 -19.49 15.47
CA ASP A 80 3.71 -18.98 16.82
C ASP A 80 2.89 -17.72 17.07
N LEU A 81 2.22 -17.64 18.22
CA LEU A 81 1.33 -16.53 18.55
C LEU A 81 2.10 -15.21 18.71
N SER A 82 3.26 -15.24 19.36
CA SER A 82 4.07 -14.05 19.56
C SER A 82 4.58 -13.51 18.22
N ALA A 83 5.07 -14.40 17.36
CA ALA A 83 5.50 -14.08 16.00
C ALA A 83 4.37 -13.52 15.15
N LEU A 84 3.17 -14.10 15.21
CA LEU A 84 1.99 -13.60 14.48
C LEU A 84 1.59 -12.19 14.94
N LYS A 85 1.60 -11.93 16.26
CA LYS A 85 1.30 -10.61 16.82
C LYS A 85 2.33 -9.57 16.42
N ALA A 86 3.62 -9.92 16.50
CA ALA A 86 4.70 -9.05 16.07
C ALA A 86 4.64 -8.75 14.56
N ALA A 87 4.44 -9.78 13.73
CA ALA A 87 4.27 -9.63 12.30
C ALA A 87 3.08 -8.72 11.97
N ALA A 88 1.92 -8.93 12.59
CA ALA A 88 0.75 -8.09 12.40
C ALA A 88 1.01 -6.62 12.78
N PHE A 89 1.72 -6.38 13.89
CA PHE A 89 2.07 -5.03 14.31
C PHE A 89 3.00 -4.33 13.32
N ILE A 90 4.08 -5.01 12.91
CA ILE A 90 5.05 -4.48 11.95
C ILE A 90 4.35 -4.21 10.61
N LEU A 91 3.61 -5.18 10.08
CA LEU A 91 2.88 -5.04 8.82
C LEU A 91 1.86 -3.90 8.89
N GLY A 92 1.23 -3.68 10.05
CA GLY A 92 0.33 -2.54 10.30
C GLY A 92 1.05 -1.20 10.28
N ILE A 93 2.26 -1.10 10.86
CA ILE A 93 3.10 0.11 10.79
C ILE A 93 3.45 0.42 9.34
N VAL A 94 3.94 -0.57 8.59
CA VAL A 94 4.35 -0.32 7.21
C VAL A 94 3.13 0.10 6.38
N HIS A 95 1.98 -0.57 6.53
CA HIS A 95 0.75 -0.22 5.81
C HIS A 95 0.25 1.18 6.11
N LEU A 96 0.29 1.57 7.38
CA LEU A 96 0.01 2.94 7.78
C LEU A 96 0.97 3.93 7.09
N ALA A 97 2.27 3.64 7.07
CA ALA A 97 3.29 4.56 6.59
C ALA A 97 3.12 4.95 5.11
N TRP A 98 2.74 4.02 4.21
CA TRP A 98 2.50 4.38 2.81
C TRP A 98 1.07 4.88 2.55
N THR A 99 0.13 4.61 3.45
CA THR A 99 -1.26 5.11 3.31
C THR A 99 -1.37 6.57 3.75
N LEU A 100 -0.58 6.99 4.75
CA LEU A 100 -0.59 8.33 5.31
C LEU A 100 -0.40 9.47 4.29
N PRO A 101 0.52 9.38 3.30
CA PRO A 101 0.69 10.43 2.30
C PRO A 101 -0.60 10.82 1.58
N ASP A 102 -1.48 9.86 1.26
CA ASP A 102 -2.77 10.14 0.61
C ASP A 102 -3.66 11.02 1.49
N PHE A 103 -3.70 10.75 2.79
CA PHE A 103 -4.46 11.53 3.76
C PHE A 103 -3.84 12.91 4.00
N VAL A 104 -2.51 13.02 3.95
CA VAL A 104 -1.82 14.31 4.01
C VAL A 104 -2.13 15.15 2.76
N ASN A 105 -2.09 14.55 1.57
CA ASN A 105 -2.45 15.22 0.33
C ASN A 105 -3.91 15.70 0.36
N PHE A 106 -4.85 14.86 0.80
CA PHE A 106 -6.25 15.25 0.98
C PHE A 106 -6.41 16.40 1.98
N ALA A 107 -5.76 16.32 3.14
CA ALA A 107 -5.86 17.34 4.19
C ALA A 107 -5.23 18.68 3.80
N THR A 108 -4.26 18.67 2.90
CA THR A 108 -3.59 19.88 2.39
C THR A 108 -4.27 20.46 1.14
N GLY A 109 -5.35 19.84 0.66
CA GLY A 109 -6.08 20.28 -0.54
C GLY A 109 -5.37 19.96 -1.86
N SER A 110 -4.35 19.09 -1.83
CA SER A 110 -3.70 18.58 -3.04
C SER A 110 -4.65 17.65 -3.79
N THR A 111 -4.61 17.66 -5.12
CA THR A 111 -5.36 16.72 -5.96
C THR A 111 -4.64 15.39 -6.17
N GLY A 112 -3.40 15.27 -5.68
CA GLY A 112 -2.57 14.07 -5.80
C GLY A 112 -2.92 12.96 -4.79
N HIS A 113 -4.20 12.62 -4.67
CA HIS A 113 -4.65 11.50 -3.82
C HIS A 113 -5.69 10.64 -4.56
N PRO A 114 -5.84 9.35 -4.21
CA PRO A 114 -6.88 8.49 -4.76
C PRO A 114 -8.30 8.98 -4.41
N PRO A 115 -9.36 8.49 -5.09
CA PRO A 115 -10.73 8.76 -4.67
C PRO A 115 -10.97 8.34 -3.21
N LEU A 116 -11.74 9.14 -2.47
CA LEU A 116 -11.93 8.98 -1.03
C LEU A 116 -12.39 7.58 -0.61
N ALA A 117 -13.20 6.91 -1.43
CA ALA A 117 -13.65 5.54 -1.18
C ALA A 117 -12.48 4.55 -1.07
N PHE A 118 -11.45 4.69 -1.92
CA PHE A 118 -10.25 3.85 -1.88
C PHE A 118 -9.35 4.21 -0.69
N MET A 119 -9.27 5.49 -0.33
CA MET A 119 -8.55 5.92 0.88
C MET A 119 -9.21 5.33 2.15
N ILE A 120 -10.54 5.32 2.23
CA ILE A 120 -11.23 4.69 3.37
C ILE A 120 -11.00 3.17 3.37
N LEU A 121 -10.99 2.55 2.19
CA LEU A 121 -10.71 1.11 2.06
C LEU A 121 -9.29 0.75 2.54
N SER A 122 -8.29 1.60 2.31
CA SER A 122 -6.91 1.37 2.79
C SER A 122 -6.76 1.47 4.31
N LEU A 123 -7.75 2.02 5.02
CA LEU A 123 -7.78 1.98 6.50
C LEU A 123 -8.16 0.59 7.04
N VAL A 124 -8.83 -0.25 6.24
CA VAL A 124 -9.32 -1.57 6.69
C VAL A 124 -8.16 -2.51 7.05
N PRO A 125 -7.11 -2.68 6.22
CA PRO A 125 -5.93 -3.45 6.61
C PRO A 125 -5.24 -2.89 7.86
N ILE A 126 -5.09 -1.57 7.98
CA ILE A 126 -4.44 -0.92 9.12
C ILE A 126 -5.16 -1.27 10.42
N ALA A 127 -6.48 -1.05 10.45
CA ALA A 127 -7.32 -1.36 11.60
C ALA A 127 -7.28 -2.85 11.93
N GLY A 128 -7.39 -3.71 10.90
CA GLY A 128 -7.35 -5.17 11.06
C GLY A 128 -6.02 -5.65 11.65
N LEU A 129 -4.88 -5.21 11.10
CA LEU A 129 -3.54 -5.60 11.50
C LEU A 129 -3.22 -5.15 12.93
N PHE A 130 -3.53 -3.90 13.30
CA PHE A 130 -3.38 -3.44 14.68
C PHE A 130 -4.36 -4.11 15.65
N TYR A 131 -5.55 -4.48 15.19
CA TYR A 131 -6.49 -5.21 16.04
C TYR A 131 -5.96 -6.60 16.38
N VAL A 132 -5.51 -7.39 15.40
CA VAL A 132 -5.04 -8.76 15.64
C VAL A 132 -3.66 -8.80 16.29
N SER A 133 -2.83 -7.77 16.14
CA SER A 133 -1.56 -7.69 16.88
C SER A 133 -1.77 -7.67 18.40
N LYS A 134 -2.89 -7.10 18.88
CA LYS A 134 -3.25 -7.08 20.31
C LYS A 134 -4.15 -8.26 20.68
N ASN A 135 -5.22 -8.46 19.92
CA ASN A 135 -6.36 -9.31 20.27
C ASN A 135 -6.43 -10.63 19.50
N GLY A 136 -5.49 -10.89 18.58
CA GLY A 136 -5.48 -12.08 17.75
C GLY A 136 -5.20 -13.35 18.55
N GLU A 137 -5.82 -14.44 18.13
CA GLU A 137 -5.73 -15.76 18.76
C GLU A 137 -5.52 -16.81 17.65
N ILE A 138 -4.72 -17.84 17.94
CA ILE A 138 -4.65 -19.03 17.09
C ILE A 138 -5.87 -19.86 17.45
N LYS A 139 -6.81 -20.00 16.50
CA LYS A 139 -7.91 -20.95 16.68
C LYS A 139 -7.32 -22.36 16.66
N SER A 140 -7.51 -23.09 17.75
CA SER A 140 -7.20 -24.53 17.87
C SER A 140 -7.96 -25.33 16.84
#